data_AF-A0A438XN50-F1
#
_entry.id   AF-A0A438XN50-F1
#
_cell.length_a   1.000
_cell.length_b   1.000
_cell.length_c   1.000
_cell.angle_alpha   90.00
_cell.angle_beta   90.00
_cell.angle_gamma   90.00
#
_symmetry.space_group_name_H-M   'P 1'
#
loop_
_entity.id
_entity.type
_entity.pdbx_description
1 polymer ?
#
loop_
_entity_poly.entity_id
_entity_poly.type
_entity_poly.pdbx_seq_one_letter_code
_entity_poly.pdbx_strand_id
1 'polypeptide(L)'
;QLSRLLTNDNGTNSKTSAQAINQAVNNLNERAKTLAGGTTNSPAYQATLLALRSVLGLWNSMGYAVICGGYTRSPGENNQKNFHYTDENGNGTTINCGGSTNSNGTHSPNGTNMLKADKNVSLSIEQYEKIHEAYQILSKALKQAGLAPLNSKGEKLEAHVTTSKYQQDNQTKTTTSVIDTTNDAQNLLTQAQTIVNTLKDYCPMLIAKSSSGSSGGTNNTNTPSWQTAGGGKNSCETFGAEFSAASDMINNAQKIVQETQQLSANQPKNITQPQNLNLNTPSSLTALAQKMLKNAQSQAEILKLANQVESDFNKLSSGHLKDYIGKCDASAISSANMTMQNQKNNWGNGCAGVEETLSSLKTSAADFNNQTLQINQVQNLANTLIQELGNNPFRNMGMIASSTTNNGAMNGLGVQVG
;
A
#
# COMPACT_ATOMS: atom_id res chain seq x y z
N GLN A 1 -11.64 -46.63 7.94
CA GLN A 1 -12.19 -45.27 7.87
C GLN A 1 -11.14 -44.28 7.37
N LEU A 2 -9.96 -44.18 8.01
CA LEU A 2 -8.86 -43.33 7.55
C LEU A 2 -8.30 -43.74 6.17
N SER A 3 -8.14 -45.04 5.92
CA SER A 3 -7.83 -45.57 4.59
C SER A 3 -8.83 -45.12 3.54
N ARG A 4 -10.15 -45.29 3.79
CA ARG A 4 -11.25 -44.85 2.90
C ARG A 4 -11.23 -43.34 2.59
N LEU A 5 -10.79 -42.51 3.54
CA LEU A 5 -10.63 -41.07 3.33
C LEU A 5 -9.47 -40.77 2.36
N LEU A 6 -8.39 -41.55 2.42
CA LEU A 6 -7.15 -41.30 1.69
C LEU A 6 -7.01 -42.11 0.39
N THR A 7 -7.74 -43.23 0.22
CA THR A 7 -7.68 -44.10 -0.96
C THR A 7 -8.68 -43.72 -2.06
N ASN A 8 -8.28 -43.96 -3.31
CA ASN A 8 -9.15 -43.97 -4.49
C ASN A 8 -9.78 -45.37 -4.64
N ASP A 9 -10.42 -45.91 -3.61
CA ASP A 9 -10.99 -47.24 -3.73
C ASP A 9 -12.38 -47.17 -4.38
N ASN A 10 -12.50 -47.81 -5.56
CA ASN A 10 -13.70 -48.11 -6.34
C ASN A 10 -14.23 -47.09 -7.36
N GLY A 11 -13.43 -46.73 -8.37
CA GLY A 11 -13.94 -46.26 -9.68
C GLY A 11 -14.83 -45.01 -9.66
N THR A 12 -14.97 -44.38 -8.50
CA THR A 12 -15.76 -43.19 -8.22
C THR A 12 -14.79 -42.23 -7.55
N ASN A 13 -14.63 -41.06 -8.15
CA ASN A 13 -13.72 -40.01 -7.68
C ASN A 13 -14.07 -39.63 -6.23
N SER A 14 -13.37 -40.22 -5.25
CA SER A 14 -13.49 -39.81 -3.85
C SER A 14 -13.03 -38.36 -3.76
N LYS A 15 -13.94 -37.45 -3.42
CA LYS A 15 -13.67 -36.01 -3.36
C LYS A 15 -12.59 -35.66 -2.32
N THR A 16 -12.25 -36.58 -1.42
CA THR A 16 -11.29 -36.37 -0.31
C THR A 16 -10.01 -37.22 -0.40
N SER A 17 -9.76 -37.91 -1.51
CA SER A 17 -8.58 -38.79 -1.61
C SER A 17 -7.26 -38.04 -1.41
N ALA A 18 -6.18 -38.75 -1.07
CA ALA A 18 -4.85 -38.14 -0.90
C ALA A 18 -4.40 -37.38 -2.17
N GLN A 19 -4.81 -37.82 -3.35
CA GLN A 19 -4.56 -37.11 -4.61
C GLN A 19 -5.35 -35.80 -4.68
N ALA A 20 -6.64 -35.82 -4.36
CA ALA A 20 -7.48 -34.61 -4.33
C ALA A 20 -6.95 -33.60 -3.29
N ILE A 21 -6.52 -34.06 -2.12
CA ILE A 21 -5.90 -33.22 -1.08
C ILE A 21 -4.60 -32.61 -1.59
N ASN A 22 -3.68 -33.41 -2.14
CA ASN A 22 -2.42 -32.90 -2.64
C ASN A 22 -2.61 -31.93 -3.82
N GLN A 23 -3.58 -32.17 -4.70
CA GLN A 23 -3.92 -31.23 -5.77
C GLN A 23 -4.43 -29.90 -5.20
N ALA A 24 -5.32 -29.94 -4.20
CA ALA A 24 -5.82 -28.75 -3.52
C ALA A 24 -4.69 -27.98 -2.80
N VAL A 25 -3.79 -28.69 -2.13
CA VAL A 25 -2.60 -28.10 -1.46
C VAL A 25 -1.67 -27.45 -2.47
N ASN A 26 -1.40 -28.10 -3.60
CA ASN A 26 -0.57 -27.54 -4.67
C ASN A 26 -1.19 -26.27 -5.26
N ASN A 27 -2.49 -26.28 -5.54
CA ASN A 27 -3.21 -25.10 -6.04
C ASN A 27 -3.13 -23.93 -5.06
N LEU A 28 -3.33 -24.19 -3.75
CA LEU A 28 -3.18 -23.17 -2.71
C LEU A 28 -1.76 -22.60 -2.69
N ASN A 29 -0.74 -23.46 -2.69
CA ASN A 29 0.65 -23.05 -2.55
C ASN A 29 1.16 -22.29 -3.77
N GLU A 30 0.83 -22.72 -5.00
CA GLU A 30 1.23 -22.00 -6.22
C GLU A 30 0.54 -20.62 -6.31
N ARG A 31 -0.75 -20.56 -5.95
CA ARG A 31 -1.48 -19.29 -5.89
C ARG A 31 -0.91 -18.37 -4.80
N ALA A 32 -0.61 -18.89 -3.62
CA ALA A 32 0.03 -18.14 -2.54
C ALA A 32 1.44 -17.66 -2.92
N LYS A 33 2.23 -18.49 -3.60
CA LYS A 33 3.56 -18.14 -4.09
C LYS A 33 3.51 -17.01 -5.10
N THR A 34 2.55 -17.07 -6.03
CA THR A 34 2.31 -15.98 -7.00
C THR A 34 1.87 -14.70 -6.28
N LEU A 35 0.94 -14.81 -5.34
CA LEU A 35 0.43 -13.66 -4.59
C LEU A 35 1.52 -13.00 -3.73
N ALA A 36 2.38 -13.79 -3.09
CA ALA A 36 3.37 -13.28 -2.13
C ALA A 36 4.71 -12.89 -2.75
N GLY A 37 5.17 -13.64 -3.73
CA GLY A 37 6.50 -13.46 -4.35
C GLY A 37 6.47 -12.99 -5.80
N GLY A 38 5.29 -12.96 -6.44
CA GLY A 38 5.15 -12.43 -7.79
C GLY A 38 5.10 -10.91 -7.82
N THR A 39 5.40 -10.34 -8.99
CA THR A 39 5.32 -8.90 -9.26
C THR A 39 4.18 -8.59 -10.23
N THR A 40 4.36 -8.82 -11.54
CA THR A 40 3.37 -8.55 -12.59
C THR A 40 2.03 -9.23 -12.33
N ASN A 41 2.07 -10.50 -11.91
CA ASN A 41 0.87 -11.33 -11.78
C ASN A 41 0.29 -11.29 -10.35
N SER A 42 0.86 -10.50 -9.44
CA SER A 42 0.40 -10.44 -8.05
C SER A 42 -0.46 -9.19 -7.81
N PRO A 43 -1.77 -9.34 -7.53
CA PRO A 43 -2.59 -8.20 -7.15
C PRO A 43 -2.16 -7.59 -5.81
N ALA A 44 -1.56 -8.37 -4.90
CA ALA A 44 -1.00 -7.86 -3.65
C ALA A 44 0.17 -6.89 -3.91
N TYR A 45 1.10 -7.30 -4.79
CA TYR A 45 2.23 -6.48 -5.19
C TYR A 45 1.76 -5.24 -5.95
N GLN A 46 0.87 -5.39 -6.94
CA GLN A 46 0.39 -4.28 -7.76
C GLN A 46 -0.39 -3.25 -6.93
N ALA A 47 -1.20 -3.69 -5.96
CA ALA A 47 -1.89 -2.77 -5.04
C ALA A 47 -0.90 -2.01 -4.15
N THR A 48 0.12 -2.70 -3.62
CA THR A 48 1.17 -2.08 -2.81
C THR A 48 1.96 -1.05 -3.63
N LEU A 49 2.36 -1.41 -4.85
CA LEU A 49 3.05 -0.52 -5.78
C LEU A 49 2.19 0.67 -6.19
N LEU A 50 0.89 0.45 -6.42
CA LEU A 50 -0.06 1.51 -6.75
C LEU A 50 -0.14 2.53 -5.63
N ALA A 51 -0.26 2.10 -4.36
CA ALA A 51 -0.26 3.00 -3.22
C ALA A 51 1.01 3.86 -3.13
N LEU A 52 2.19 3.28 -3.33
CA LEU A 52 3.46 4.01 -3.31
C LEU A 52 3.56 5.01 -4.48
N ARG A 53 3.22 4.57 -5.71
CA ARG A 53 3.22 5.43 -6.90
C ARG A 53 2.18 6.55 -6.79
N SER A 54 1.04 6.30 -6.15
CA SER A 54 0.01 7.30 -5.88
C SER A 54 0.50 8.41 -4.94
N VAL A 55 1.29 8.09 -3.92
CA VAL A 55 1.88 9.12 -3.04
C VAL A 55 2.95 9.93 -3.76
N LEU A 56 3.80 9.31 -4.59
CA LEU A 56 4.71 10.05 -5.48
C LEU A 56 3.95 10.96 -6.44
N GLY A 57 2.89 10.45 -7.06
CA GLY A 57 2.04 11.20 -7.99
C GLY A 57 1.30 12.35 -7.31
N LEU A 58 0.81 12.15 -6.09
CA LEU A 58 0.22 13.20 -5.25
C LEU A 58 1.23 14.34 -5.02
N TRP A 59 2.43 13.99 -4.54
CA TRP A 59 3.47 15.00 -4.30
C TRP A 59 3.84 15.74 -5.58
N ASN A 60 4.14 15.04 -6.67
CA ASN A 60 4.47 15.66 -7.96
C ASN A 60 3.35 16.57 -8.50
N SER A 61 2.09 16.24 -8.23
CA SER A 61 0.94 17.00 -8.71
C SER A 61 0.70 18.30 -7.92
N MET A 62 0.91 18.31 -6.60
CA MET A 62 0.52 19.46 -5.75
C MET A 62 1.56 19.94 -4.72
N GLY A 63 2.62 19.16 -4.48
CA GLY A 63 3.61 19.41 -3.44
C GLY A 63 4.38 20.72 -3.61
N TYR A 64 4.59 21.18 -4.85
CA TYR A 64 5.22 22.46 -5.15
C TYR A 64 4.43 23.67 -4.62
N ALA A 65 3.12 23.52 -4.40
CA ALA A 65 2.25 24.59 -3.92
C ALA A 65 2.11 24.61 -2.40
N VAL A 66 2.74 23.69 -1.66
CA VAL A 66 2.66 23.64 -0.20
C VAL A 66 3.53 24.75 0.41
N ILE A 67 2.93 25.58 1.27
CA ILE A 67 3.67 26.64 1.99
C ILE A 67 4.54 26.03 3.11
N CYS A 68 5.85 26.27 3.02
CA CYS A 68 6.86 25.77 3.94
C CYS A 68 7.82 26.85 4.44
N GLY A 69 8.45 26.59 5.58
CA GLY A 69 9.48 27.45 6.17
C GLY A 69 8.97 28.47 7.19
N GLY A 70 7.77 28.28 7.74
CA GLY A 70 7.28 29.08 8.86
C GLY A 70 8.19 29.00 10.09
N TYR A 71 8.15 30.03 10.94
CA TYR A 71 8.94 30.05 12.17
C TYR A 71 8.35 29.12 13.25
N THR A 72 9.21 28.46 14.01
CA THR A 72 8.81 27.58 15.13
C THR A 72 9.01 28.25 16.49
N ARG A 73 10.01 29.14 16.61
CA ARG A 73 10.34 29.85 17.85
C ARG A 73 10.04 31.34 17.77
N SER A 74 10.68 32.05 16.86
CA SER A 74 10.53 33.50 16.70
C SER A 74 10.38 33.91 15.23
N PRO A 75 9.52 34.90 14.91
CA PRO A 75 9.47 35.48 13.56
C PRO A 75 10.84 35.97 13.10
N GLY A 76 11.14 35.78 11.81
CA GLY A 76 12.37 36.29 11.19
C GLY A 76 13.63 35.48 11.51
N GLU A 77 13.54 34.33 12.18
CA GLU A 77 14.64 33.36 12.20
C GLU A 77 15.02 33.00 10.75
N ASN A 78 16.33 32.93 10.46
CA ASN A 78 16.81 32.56 9.13
C ASN A 78 16.62 31.06 8.85
N ASN A 79 15.35 30.70 8.64
CA ASN A 79 14.85 29.37 8.32
C ASN A 79 14.72 29.18 6.80
N GLN A 80 15.59 29.84 6.03
CA GLN A 80 15.61 29.65 4.58
C GLN A 80 16.39 28.40 4.20
N LYS A 81 15.71 27.45 3.59
CA LYS A 81 16.31 26.21 3.09
C LYS A 81 15.73 25.88 1.73
N ASN A 82 16.62 25.54 0.81
CA ASN A 82 16.32 25.05 -0.51
C ASN A 82 16.37 23.52 -0.50
N PHE A 83 15.34 22.88 -1.07
CA PHE A 83 15.24 21.44 -1.22
C PHE A 83 15.39 21.09 -2.70
N HIS A 84 16.43 20.32 -3.03
CA HIS A 84 16.76 19.99 -4.41
C HIS A 84 16.13 18.65 -4.79
N TYR A 85 15.10 18.71 -5.64
CA TYR A 85 14.43 17.56 -6.25
C TYR A 85 15.17 17.19 -7.53
N THR A 86 16.35 16.59 -7.36
CA THR A 86 17.28 16.28 -8.45
C THR A 86 17.67 14.80 -8.47
N ASP A 87 18.14 14.34 -9.62
CA ASP A 87 18.88 13.09 -9.74
C ASP A 87 20.33 13.24 -9.22
N GLU A 88 21.11 12.15 -9.30
CA GLU A 88 22.53 12.12 -8.88
C GLU A 88 23.42 13.05 -9.70
N ASN A 89 23.00 13.42 -10.91
CA ASN A 89 23.71 14.36 -11.78
C ASN A 89 23.32 15.82 -11.50
N GLY A 90 22.45 16.07 -10.52
CA GLY A 90 21.95 17.40 -10.19
C GLY A 90 20.86 17.91 -11.15
N ASN A 91 20.35 17.08 -12.05
CA ASN A 91 19.26 17.47 -12.94
C ASN A 91 17.93 17.45 -12.19
N GLY A 92 17.21 18.57 -12.20
CA GLY A 92 15.90 18.66 -11.58
C GLY A 92 15.52 20.09 -11.22
N THR A 93 14.75 20.23 -10.14
CA THR A 93 14.22 21.53 -9.69
C THR A 93 14.53 21.77 -8.22
N THR A 94 14.36 23.02 -7.76
CA THR A 94 14.59 23.40 -6.37
C THR A 94 13.35 24.07 -5.82
N ILE A 95 12.92 23.69 -4.62
CA ILE A 95 11.88 24.38 -3.86
C ILE A 95 12.54 25.22 -2.76
N ASN A 96 12.16 26.49 -2.69
CA ASN A 96 12.55 27.37 -1.60
C ASN A 96 11.50 27.33 -0.47
N CYS A 97 11.95 27.12 0.76
CA CYS A 97 11.15 27.29 1.96
C CYS A 97 11.72 28.44 2.80
N GLY A 98 10.83 29.29 3.32
CA GLY A 98 11.14 30.39 4.23
C GLY A 98 11.19 31.76 3.55
N GLY A 99 11.58 31.84 2.28
CA GLY A 99 11.70 33.10 1.54
C GLY A 99 10.40 33.55 0.87
N SER A 100 10.49 34.67 0.13
CA SER A 100 9.43 35.14 -0.77
C SER A 100 10.04 35.85 -1.99
N THR A 101 9.19 36.34 -2.90
CA THR A 101 9.61 37.11 -4.07
C THR A 101 9.13 38.56 -3.91
N ASN A 102 10.05 39.52 -4.02
CA ASN A 102 9.74 40.94 -4.03
C ASN A 102 8.96 41.35 -5.30
N SER A 103 8.29 42.51 -5.26
CA SER A 103 7.53 43.03 -6.42
C SER A 103 8.37 43.26 -7.68
N ASN A 104 9.69 43.46 -7.53
CA ASN A 104 10.64 43.60 -8.63
C ASN A 104 11.19 42.24 -9.15
N GLY A 105 10.65 41.12 -8.65
CA GLY A 105 11.05 39.76 -9.03
C GLY A 105 12.30 39.23 -8.30
N THR A 106 12.94 40.01 -7.43
CA THR A 106 14.11 39.56 -6.67
C THR A 106 13.72 38.70 -5.47
N HIS A 107 14.61 37.79 -5.05
CA HIS A 107 14.43 36.99 -3.85
C HIS A 107 14.42 37.85 -2.59
N SER A 108 13.51 37.57 -1.66
CA SER A 108 13.45 38.16 -0.34
C SER A 108 13.72 37.11 0.73
N PRO A 109 14.62 37.38 1.68
CA PRO A 109 14.84 36.50 2.83
C PRO A 109 13.68 36.52 3.82
N ASN A 110 12.82 37.55 3.76
CA ASN A 110 11.63 37.67 4.59
C ASN A 110 10.42 37.23 3.76
N GLY A 111 9.79 36.14 4.15
CA GLY A 111 8.68 35.55 3.42
C GLY A 111 7.83 34.67 4.29
N THR A 112 7.72 33.38 3.93
CA THR A 112 6.94 32.43 4.73
C THR A 112 7.51 32.22 6.13
N ASN A 113 8.80 32.52 6.37
CA ASN A 113 9.41 32.54 7.70
C ASN A 113 8.89 33.64 8.64
N MET A 114 8.06 34.56 8.14
CA MET A 114 7.30 35.51 8.96
C MET A 114 5.95 34.93 9.42
N LEU A 115 5.50 33.81 8.83
CA LEU A 115 4.33 33.06 9.24
C LEU A 115 4.71 32.01 10.28
N LYS A 116 3.83 31.74 11.25
CA LYS A 116 4.05 30.68 12.23
C LYS A 116 3.94 29.32 11.51
N ALA A 117 4.90 28.43 11.72
CA ALA A 117 4.75 27.03 11.37
C ALA A 117 3.82 26.37 12.39
N ASP A 118 2.60 26.07 11.96
CA ASP A 118 1.56 25.45 12.77
C ASP A 118 0.50 24.83 11.85
N LYS A 119 -0.38 24.02 12.44
CA LYS A 119 -1.50 23.40 11.74
C LYS A 119 -2.35 24.45 11.02
N ASN A 120 -2.76 24.14 9.80
CA ASN A 120 -3.54 24.98 8.89
C ASN A 120 -2.80 26.23 8.35
N VAL A 121 -1.51 26.42 8.65
CA VAL A 121 -0.75 27.61 8.24
C VAL A 121 0.41 27.24 7.30
N SER A 122 1.48 26.66 7.84
CA SER A 122 2.71 26.36 7.10
C SER A 122 3.45 25.21 7.74
N LEU A 123 4.13 24.41 6.91
CA LEU A 123 5.08 23.42 7.42
C LEU A 123 6.35 24.10 7.93
N SER A 124 6.91 23.56 9.02
CA SER A 124 8.26 23.90 9.45
C SER A 124 9.31 23.34 8.47
N ILE A 125 10.54 23.86 8.55
CA ILE A 125 11.66 23.31 7.77
C ILE A 125 11.92 21.84 8.10
N GLU A 126 11.80 21.45 9.37
CA GLU A 126 12.00 20.05 9.79
C GLU A 126 10.95 19.11 9.19
N GLN A 127 9.69 19.55 9.15
CA GLN A 127 8.61 18.78 8.54
C GLN A 127 8.82 18.63 7.03
N TYR A 128 9.18 19.72 6.34
CA TYR A 128 9.44 19.67 4.91
C TYR A 128 10.68 18.83 4.57
N GLU A 129 11.71 18.85 5.42
CA GLU A 129 12.89 18.02 5.27
C GLU A 129 12.56 16.52 5.36
N LYS A 130 11.68 16.12 6.30
CA LYS A 130 11.20 14.73 6.38
C LYS A 130 10.41 14.32 5.14
N ILE A 131 9.56 15.21 4.60
CA ILE A 131 8.85 14.95 3.33
C ILE A 131 9.86 14.79 2.19
N HIS A 132 10.83 15.70 2.08
CA HIS A 132 11.83 15.69 1.03
C HIS A 132 12.67 14.41 1.05
N GLU A 133 13.17 14.03 2.22
CA GLU A 133 13.92 12.78 2.42
C GLU A 133 13.09 11.55 2.02
N ALA A 134 11.86 11.45 2.54
CA ALA A 134 10.94 10.35 2.24
C ALA A 134 10.64 10.27 0.73
N TYR A 135 10.42 11.41 0.09
CA TYR A 135 10.18 11.49 -1.35
C TYR A 135 11.40 11.02 -2.15
N GLN A 136 12.61 11.47 -1.80
CA GLN A 136 13.83 11.10 -2.51
C GLN A 136 14.11 9.60 -2.40
N ILE A 137 13.90 9.00 -1.21
CA ILE A 137 14.00 7.55 -1.01
C ILE A 137 12.99 6.80 -1.89
N LEU A 138 11.72 7.19 -1.85
CA LEU A 138 10.67 6.58 -2.67
C LEU A 138 10.97 6.67 -4.16
N SER A 139 11.32 7.87 -4.63
CA SER A 139 11.60 8.16 -6.02
C SER A 139 12.79 7.33 -6.51
N LYS A 140 13.90 7.31 -5.76
CA LYS A 140 15.10 6.53 -6.10
C LYS A 140 14.80 5.03 -6.13
N ALA A 141 14.18 4.50 -5.07
CA ALA A 141 13.88 3.07 -4.96
C ALA A 141 12.98 2.60 -6.11
N LEU A 142 11.87 3.30 -6.37
CA LEU A 142 10.90 2.89 -7.39
C LEU A 142 11.41 3.07 -8.83
N LYS A 143 12.33 4.01 -9.07
CA LYS A 143 12.91 4.25 -10.40
C LYS A 143 14.05 3.31 -10.75
N GLN A 144 14.90 2.95 -9.78
CA GLN A 144 16.12 2.18 -10.07
C GLN A 144 16.01 0.72 -9.70
N ALA A 145 15.53 0.42 -8.48
CA ALA A 145 15.44 -0.95 -7.99
C ALA A 145 14.04 -1.56 -8.22
N GLY A 146 13.01 -0.72 -8.35
CA GLY A 146 11.62 -1.13 -8.24
C GLY A 146 11.25 -1.53 -6.82
N LEU A 147 9.99 -1.89 -6.61
CA LEU A 147 9.54 -2.48 -5.34
C LEU A 147 9.97 -3.95 -5.30
N ALA A 148 10.54 -4.41 -4.19
CA ALA A 148 10.88 -5.82 -4.02
C ALA A 148 9.60 -6.69 -3.89
N PRO A 149 9.65 -7.99 -4.26
CA PRO A 149 8.57 -8.93 -3.92
C PRO A 149 8.20 -8.86 -2.44
N LEU A 150 6.92 -9.01 -2.11
CA LEU A 150 6.41 -8.73 -0.76
C LEU A 150 6.92 -9.70 0.32
N ASN A 151 7.44 -10.86 -0.08
CA ASN A 151 8.10 -11.83 0.79
C ASN A 151 9.64 -11.71 0.79
N SER A 152 10.20 -10.72 0.09
CA SER A 152 11.64 -10.46 0.04
C SER A 152 12.05 -9.44 1.11
N LYS A 153 13.33 -9.49 1.51
CA LYS A 153 13.95 -8.46 2.36
C LYS A 153 14.35 -7.20 1.58
N GLY A 154 14.16 -7.21 0.26
CA GLY A 154 14.64 -6.15 -0.63
C GLY A 154 16.15 -6.15 -0.78
N GLU A 155 16.59 -5.24 -1.64
CA GLU A 155 17.98 -4.92 -1.93
C GLU A 155 18.34 -3.58 -1.29
N LYS A 156 19.63 -3.40 -1.00
CA LYS A 156 20.14 -2.12 -0.51
C LYS A 156 20.27 -1.13 -1.67
N LEU A 157 19.96 0.12 -1.41
CA LEU A 157 20.15 1.22 -2.33
C LEU A 157 20.58 2.48 -1.58
N GLU A 158 21.34 3.33 -2.27
CA GLU A 158 21.76 4.63 -1.77
C GLU A 158 20.85 5.72 -2.33
N ALA A 159 20.19 6.48 -1.47
CA ALA A 159 19.40 7.63 -1.86
C ALA A 159 20.15 8.94 -1.55
N HIS A 160 20.30 9.79 -2.57
CA HIS A 160 20.92 11.09 -2.43
C HIS A 160 19.86 12.16 -2.11
N VAL A 161 20.08 12.87 -1.00
CA VAL A 161 19.21 13.96 -0.54
C VAL A 161 20.03 15.24 -0.44
N THR A 162 19.81 16.15 -1.38
CA THR A 162 20.55 17.42 -1.45
C THR A 162 19.68 18.58 -0.99
N THR A 163 20.23 19.41 -0.09
CA THR A 163 19.60 20.65 0.37
C THR A 163 20.63 21.78 0.39
N SER A 164 20.18 23.03 0.32
CA SER A 164 21.06 24.19 0.50
C SER A 164 20.46 25.15 1.52
N LYS A 165 21.28 25.67 2.44
CA LYS A 165 20.85 26.65 3.45
C LYS A 165 21.58 27.98 3.21
N TYR A 166 20.82 29.07 3.24
CA TYR A 166 21.40 30.41 3.19
C TYR A 166 22.04 30.75 4.53
N GLN A 167 23.32 31.11 4.53
CA GLN A 167 24.08 31.53 5.70
C GLN A 167 24.25 33.06 5.72
N GLN A 168 24.87 33.58 6.77
CA GLN A 168 25.29 34.99 6.82
C GLN A 168 26.30 35.27 5.68
N ASP A 169 26.41 36.54 5.26
CA ASP A 169 27.36 37.03 4.24
C ASP A 169 27.16 36.50 2.81
N ASN A 170 25.91 36.31 2.37
CA ASN A 170 25.56 35.85 1.02
C ASN A 170 26.14 34.47 0.63
N GLN A 171 26.54 33.64 1.61
CA GLN A 171 27.00 32.29 1.36
C GLN A 171 25.84 31.29 1.37
N THR A 172 25.86 30.35 0.44
CA THR A 172 24.91 29.23 0.37
C THR A 172 25.66 27.94 0.69
N LYS A 173 25.29 27.26 1.78
CA LYS A 173 25.86 25.97 2.14
C LYS A 173 25.01 24.84 1.57
N THR A 174 25.54 24.13 0.58
CA THR A 174 24.93 22.91 0.03
C THR A 174 25.38 21.70 0.85
N THR A 175 24.45 20.81 1.15
CA THR A 175 24.68 19.55 1.88
C THR A 175 24.00 18.43 1.12
N THR A 176 24.75 17.36 0.82
CA THR A 176 24.22 16.12 0.25
C THR A 176 24.38 15.02 1.29
N SER A 177 23.26 14.45 1.70
CA SER A 177 23.20 13.25 2.52
C SER A 177 23.07 12.04 1.62
N VAL A 178 23.85 10.99 1.90
CA VAL A 178 23.69 9.66 1.31
C VAL A 178 22.99 8.80 2.35
N ILE A 179 21.86 8.21 1.98
CA ILE A 179 21.03 7.41 2.86
C ILE A 179 21.05 5.96 2.37
N ASP A 180 21.68 5.09 3.15
CA ASP A 180 21.60 3.65 2.97
C ASP A 180 20.21 3.16 3.36
N THR A 181 19.46 2.61 2.40
CA THR A 181 18.09 2.17 2.61
C THR A 181 17.78 0.93 1.77
N THR A 182 16.53 0.46 1.80
CA THR A 182 16.07 -0.77 1.13
C THR A 182 14.81 -0.54 0.32
N ASN A 183 14.60 -1.34 -0.73
CA ASN A 183 13.37 -1.30 -1.54
C ASN A 183 12.27 -2.28 -1.07
N ASP A 184 12.34 -2.75 0.17
CA ASP A 184 11.27 -3.57 0.74
C ASP A 184 10.00 -2.74 0.97
N ALA A 185 8.84 -3.39 0.87
CA ALA A 185 7.55 -2.71 0.94
C ALA A 185 7.33 -1.97 2.26
N GLN A 186 7.80 -2.51 3.39
CA GLN A 186 7.55 -1.91 4.71
C GLN A 186 8.30 -0.59 4.86
N ASN A 187 9.56 -0.54 4.42
CA ASN A 187 10.34 0.69 4.39
C ASN A 187 9.67 1.73 3.48
N LEU A 188 9.36 1.38 2.22
CA LEU A 188 8.79 2.33 1.27
C LEU A 188 7.41 2.84 1.72
N LEU A 189 6.56 1.99 2.29
CA LEU A 189 5.26 2.41 2.83
C LEU A 189 5.43 3.37 4.02
N THR A 190 6.50 3.24 4.81
CA THR A 190 6.82 4.18 5.91
C THR A 190 7.19 5.56 5.37
N GLN A 191 7.96 5.61 4.28
CA GLN A 191 8.28 6.88 3.61
C GLN A 191 7.01 7.53 3.04
N ALA A 192 6.16 6.75 2.38
CA ALA A 192 4.91 7.25 1.81
C ALA A 192 3.94 7.74 2.90
N GLN A 193 3.83 7.01 4.01
CA GLN A 193 3.06 7.42 5.18
C GLN A 193 3.54 8.76 5.74
N THR A 194 4.85 8.97 5.81
CA THR A 194 5.45 10.24 6.31
C THR A 194 4.96 11.43 5.51
N ILE A 195 4.93 11.32 4.18
CA ILE A 195 4.45 12.38 3.28
C ILE A 195 2.96 12.65 3.51
N VAL A 196 2.13 11.60 3.45
CA VAL A 196 0.67 11.73 3.55
C VAL A 196 0.25 12.24 4.93
N ASN A 197 0.82 11.71 6.02
CA ASN A 197 0.47 12.15 7.37
C ASN A 197 0.87 13.60 7.61
N THR A 198 2.05 14.03 7.14
CA THR A 198 2.45 15.44 7.31
C THR A 198 1.46 16.38 6.62
N LEU A 199 0.99 16.03 5.42
CA LEU A 199 -0.04 16.81 4.71
C LEU A 199 -1.40 16.78 5.40
N LYS A 200 -1.85 15.59 5.81
CA LYS A 200 -3.17 15.35 6.40
C LYS A 200 -3.30 15.92 7.81
N ASP A 201 -2.25 15.83 8.63
CA ASP A 201 -2.30 16.23 10.03
C ASP A 201 -2.09 17.73 10.22
N TYR A 202 -1.23 18.34 9.39
CA TYR A 202 -0.86 19.75 9.48
C TYR A 202 -1.55 20.65 8.47
N CYS A 203 -2.13 20.12 7.39
CA CYS A 203 -2.96 20.88 6.43
C CYS A 203 -2.35 22.24 6.01
N PRO A 204 -1.10 22.31 5.53
CA PRO A 204 -0.46 23.60 5.22
C PRO A 204 -1.24 24.39 4.17
N MET A 205 -1.14 25.72 4.19
CA MET A 205 -1.73 26.55 3.15
C MET A 205 -1.13 26.28 1.77
N LEU A 206 -1.96 26.45 0.73
CA LEU A 206 -1.55 26.36 -0.67
C LEU A 206 -1.19 27.74 -1.22
N ILE A 207 -0.09 27.81 -1.97
CA ILE A 207 0.34 28.99 -2.71
C ILE A 207 -0.74 29.34 -3.74
N ALA A 208 -1.31 30.54 -3.61
CA ALA A 208 -2.25 31.07 -4.58
C ALA A 208 -1.57 31.41 -5.92
N LYS A 209 -2.34 31.35 -7.00
CA LYS A 209 -1.88 31.85 -8.31
C LYS A 209 -1.54 33.33 -8.21
N SER A 210 -0.36 33.74 -8.67
CA SER A 210 0.02 35.15 -8.76
C SER A 210 -0.88 35.88 -9.79
N SER A 211 -1.40 37.04 -9.41
CA SER A 211 -2.16 37.92 -10.31
C SER A 211 -1.28 38.63 -11.33
N SER A 212 0.04 38.72 -11.07
CA SER A 212 1.05 39.22 -12.00
C SER A 212 1.71 38.05 -12.74
N GLY A 213 1.63 38.07 -14.07
CA GLY A 213 2.29 37.12 -14.98
C GLY A 213 3.81 37.25 -15.02
N SER A 214 4.47 37.51 -13.90
CA SER A 214 5.91 37.73 -13.82
C SER A 214 6.44 37.31 -12.46
N SER A 215 6.68 36.01 -12.29
CA SER A 215 7.54 35.48 -11.24
C SER A 215 8.08 34.13 -11.69
N GLY A 216 9.27 34.13 -12.30
CA GLY A 216 10.35 33.16 -12.07
C GLY A 216 10.10 31.66 -12.18
N GLY A 217 8.99 31.19 -12.77
CA GLY A 217 8.73 29.78 -13.06
C GLY A 217 7.82 29.69 -14.27
N THR A 218 8.38 29.17 -15.37
CA THR A 218 7.74 28.81 -16.66
C THR A 218 6.35 29.40 -16.92
N ASN A 219 6.27 30.33 -17.88
CA ASN A 219 5.09 30.70 -18.66
C ASN A 219 3.82 29.93 -18.30
N ASN A 220 2.98 30.57 -17.50
CA ASN A 220 1.74 30.03 -16.96
C ASN A 220 0.69 29.88 -18.08
N THR A 221 0.84 28.88 -18.95
CA THR A 221 -0.18 28.52 -19.92
C THR A 221 -1.19 27.52 -19.38
N ASN A 222 -0.95 26.86 -18.23
CA ASN A 222 -1.92 25.95 -17.60
C ASN A 222 -1.73 25.84 -16.07
N THR A 223 -2.14 26.85 -15.30
CA THR A 223 -2.26 26.67 -13.83
C THR A 223 -3.26 25.53 -13.56
N PRO A 224 -2.94 24.55 -12.70
CA PRO A 224 -3.91 23.53 -12.34
C PRO A 224 -5.21 24.15 -11.80
N SER A 225 -6.35 23.57 -12.17
CA SER A 225 -7.68 24.10 -11.82
C SER A 225 -7.87 24.22 -10.30
N TRP A 226 -7.35 23.24 -9.56
CA TRP A 226 -7.37 23.20 -8.11
C TRP A 226 -6.61 24.35 -7.46
N GLN A 227 -5.53 24.85 -8.07
CA GLN A 227 -4.75 25.95 -7.50
C GLN A 227 -5.49 27.29 -7.65
N THR A 228 -6.36 27.42 -8.65
CA THR A 228 -7.19 28.61 -8.83
C THR A 228 -8.33 28.65 -7.79
N ALA A 229 -8.93 27.50 -7.47
CA ALA A 229 -10.05 27.41 -6.51
C ALA A 229 -9.60 27.28 -5.04
N GLY A 230 -8.45 26.64 -4.82
CA GLY A 230 -7.91 26.28 -3.50
C GLY A 230 -6.72 27.13 -3.05
N GLY A 231 -6.13 27.93 -3.95
CA GLY A 231 -5.02 28.82 -3.62
C GLY A 231 -5.36 29.78 -2.47
N GLY A 232 -4.46 29.90 -1.50
CA GLY A 232 -4.65 30.73 -0.30
C GLY A 232 -5.49 30.07 0.81
N LYS A 233 -6.02 28.86 0.59
CA LYS A 233 -6.70 28.05 1.62
C LYS A 233 -5.77 26.98 2.16
N ASN A 234 -6.14 26.36 3.28
CA ASN A 234 -5.44 25.17 3.76
C ASN A 234 -5.60 24.01 2.76
N SER A 235 -4.57 23.17 2.66
CA SER A 235 -4.54 22.09 1.69
C SER A 235 -5.63 21.03 1.93
N CYS A 236 -6.05 20.82 3.17
CA CYS A 236 -7.09 19.85 3.52
C CYS A 236 -8.51 20.28 3.08
N GLU A 237 -8.78 21.57 2.93
CA GLU A 237 -10.03 22.04 2.31
C GLU A 237 -10.09 21.69 0.82
N THR A 238 -8.95 21.70 0.14
CA THR A 238 -8.87 21.40 -1.30
C THR A 238 -8.70 19.91 -1.56
N PHE A 239 -7.90 19.22 -0.75
CA PHE A 239 -7.45 17.85 -0.99
C PHE A 239 -7.79 16.88 0.14
N GLY A 240 -8.74 17.22 1.03
CA GLY A 240 -9.07 16.37 2.17
C GLY A 240 -9.52 14.96 1.78
N ALA A 241 -10.27 14.84 0.68
CA ALA A 241 -10.66 13.55 0.13
C ALA A 241 -9.47 12.79 -0.46
N GLU A 242 -8.62 13.47 -1.23
CA GLU A 242 -7.40 12.92 -1.83
C GLU A 242 -6.39 12.45 -0.77
N PHE A 243 -6.16 13.24 0.30
CA PHE A 243 -5.30 12.87 1.41
C PHE A 243 -5.86 11.67 2.19
N SER A 244 -7.18 11.62 2.38
CA SER A 244 -7.83 10.48 3.03
C SER A 244 -7.70 9.21 2.18
N ALA A 245 -7.97 9.32 0.88
CA ALA A 245 -7.83 8.21 -0.06
C ALA A 245 -6.38 7.69 -0.11
N ALA A 246 -5.38 8.57 -0.24
CA ALA A 246 -3.98 8.18 -0.22
C ALA A 246 -3.59 7.53 1.12
N SER A 247 -4.08 8.05 2.24
CA SER A 247 -3.87 7.46 3.57
C SER A 247 -4.46 6.06 3.67
N ASP A 248 -5.68 5.85 3.17
CA ASP A 248 -6.36 4.55 3.20
C ASP A 248 -5.65 3.53 2.31
N MET A 249 -5.17 3.95 1.13
CA MET A 249 -4.35 3.11 0.26
C MET A 249 -3.09 2.60 0.97
N ILE A 250 -2.35 3.49 1.65
CA ILE A 250 -1.13 3.11 2.39
C ILE A 250 -1.46 2.17 3.56
N ASN A 251 -2.50 2.47 4.33
CA ASN A 251 -2.94 1.61 5.43
C ASN A 251 -3.35 0.21 4.95
N ASN A 252 -4.08 0.12 3.84
CA ASN A 252 -4.49 -1.15 3.26
C ASN A 252 -3.30 -1.90 2.65
N ALA A 253 -2.35 -1.21 2.01
CA ALA A 253 -1.11 -1.80 1.52
C ALA A 253 -0.24 -2.37 2.65
N GLN A 254 -0.14 -1.68 3.80
CA GLN A 254 0.55 -2.22 4.98
C GLN A 254 -0.10 -3.51 5.48
N LYS A 255 -1.43 -3.59 5.52
CA LYS A 255 -2.15 -4.83 5.87
C LYS A 255 -1.91 -5.93 4.84
N ILE A 256 -1.89 -5.62 3.54
CA ILE A 256 -1.54 -6.57 2.49
C ILE A 256 -0.16 -7.18 2.73
N VAL A 257 0.85 -6.36 3.04
CA VAL A 257 2.21 -6.82 3.33
C VAL A 257 2.23 -7.76 4.54
N GLN A 258 1.55 -7.39 5.63
CA GLN A 258 1.46 -8.21 6.85
C GLN A 258 0.78 -9.57 6.59
N GLU A 259 -0.39 -9.57 5.96
CA GLU A 259 -1.11 -10.80 5.59
C GLU A 259 -0.29 -11.67 4.64
N THR A 260 0.46 -11.06 3.72
CA THR A 260 1.31 -11.77 2.77
C THR A 260 2.50 -12.47 3.43
N GLN A 261 3.12 -11.82 4.42
CA GLN A 261 4.19 -12.42 5.22
C GLN A 261 3.65 -13.59 6.06
N GLN A 262 2.47 -13.43 6.67
CA GLN A 262 1.81 -14.50 7.41
C GLN A 262 1.39 -15.67 6.50
N LEU A 263 0.88 -15.39 5.31
CA LEU A 263 0.54 -16.39 4.29
C LEU A 263 1.76 -17.22 3.91
N SER A 264 2.91 -16.58 3.72
CA SER A 264 4.18 -17.23 3.39
C SER A 264 4.67 -18.17 4.49
N ALA A 265 4.42 -17.83 5.76
CA ALA A 265 4.76 -18.67 6.91
C ALA A 265 3.80 -19.86 7.12
N ASN A 266 2.59 -19.80 6.58
CA ASN A 266 1.50 -20.76 6.82
C ASN A 266 1.18 -21.66 5.61
N GLN A 267 2.22 -22.18 4.94
CA GLN A 267 2.03 -23.10 3.81
C GLN A 267 1.60 -24.52 4.27
N PRO A 268 0.47 -25.06 3.76
CA PRO A 268 0.12 -26.48 3.94
C PRO A 268 1.12 -27.38 3.22
N LYS A 269 1.35 -28.58 3.78
CA LYS A 269 2.27 -29.58 3.22
C LYS A 269 1.49 -30.71 2.56
N ASN A 270 2.03 -31.23 1.46
CA ASN A 270 1.48 -32.41 0.82
C ASN A 270 1.53 -33.63 1.75
N ILE A 271 0.51 -34.48 1.63
CA ILE A 271 0.46 -35.82 2.23
C ILE A 271 1.52 -36.67 1.54
N THR A 272 2.42 -37.22 2.33
CA THR A 272 3.42 -38.20 1.90
C THR A 272 3.10 -39.55 2.52
N GLN A 273 3.46 -40.65 1.83
CA GLN A 273 3.17 -42.01 2.27
C GLN A 273 1.70 -42.19 2.70
N PRO A 274 0.70 -42.00 1.81
CA PRO A 274 -0.72 -41.99 2.18
C PRO A 274 -1.20 -43.29 2.85
N GLN A 275 -0.49 -44.40 2.65
CA GLN A 275 -0.75 -45.68 3.31
C GLN A 275 -0.19 -45.76 4.75
N ASN A 276 0.72 -44.88 5.13
CA ASN A 276 1.29 -44.79 6.46
C ASN A 276 0.35 -43.97 7.37
N LEU A 277 -0.58 -44.66 8.03
CA LEU A 277 -1.59 -44.03 8.91
C LEU A 277 -1.01 -43.57 10.26
N ASN A 278 0.21 -44.01 10.62
CA ASN A 278 0.93 -43.48 11.78
C ASN A 278 1.50 -42.08 11.49
N LEU A 279 1.82 -41.79 10.23
CA LEU A 279 2.21 -40.46 9.78
C LEU A 279 0.98 -39.58 9.50
N ASN A 280 -0.04 -40.16 8.87
CA ASN A 280 -1.27 -39.48 8.47
C ASN A 280 -2.41 -39.73 9.47
N THR A 281 -2.16 -39.37 10.73
CA THR A 281 -3.13 -39.49 11.83
C THR A 281 -4.35 -38.56 11.64
N PRO A 282 -5.47 -38.79 12.34
CA PRO A 282 -6.60 -37.85 12.33
C PRO A 282 -6.17 -36.43 12.72
N SER A 283 -5.36 -36.28 13.77
CA SER A 283 -4.88 -34.99 14.25
C SER A 283 -4.05 -34.25 13.20
N SER A 284 -3.12 -34.93 12.52
CA SER A 284 -2.29 -34.31 11.48
C SER A 284 -3.11 -33.89 10.25
N LEU A 285 -4.12 -34.67 9.85
CA LEU A 285 -5.00 -34.32 8.74
C LEU A 285 -5.95 -33.18 9.09
N THR A 286 -6.46 -33.13 10.32
CA THR A 286 -7.23 -31.98 10.82
C THR A 286 -6.37 -30.72 10.84
N ALA A 287 -5.12 -30.79 11.31
CA ALA A 287 -4.20 -29.65 11.31
C ALA A 287 -3.85 -29.19 9.89
N LEU A 288 -3.68 -30.13 8.94
CA LEU A 288 -3.50 -29.82 7.52
C LEU A 288 -4.72 -29.08 6.96
N ALA A 289 -5.92 -29.60 7.19
CA ALA A 289 -7.17 -28.97 6.73
C ALA A 289 -7.35 -27.56 7.32
N GLN A 290 -7.03 -27.37 8.60
CA GLN A 290 -7.04 -26.03 9.22
C GLN A 290 -6.03 -25.07 8.58
N LYS A 291 -4.82 -25.55 8.24
CA LYS A 291 -3.84 -24.75 7.50
C LYS A 291 -4.33 -24.40 6.09
N MET A 292 -4.97 -25.33 5.39
CA MET A 292 -5.58 -25.07 4.07
C MET A 292 -6.66 -23.97 4.16
N LEU A 293 -7.53 -24.03 5.18
CA LEU A 293 -8.55 -23.00 5.40
C LEU A 293 -7.95 -21.63 5.71
N LYS A 294 -6.99 -21.57 6.65
CA LYS A 294 -6.30 -20.30 6.98
C LYS A 294 -5.59 -19.70 5.77
N ASN A 295 -4.91 -20.53 4.98
CA ASN A 295 -4.25 -20.10 3.76
C ASN A 295 -5.25 -19.50 2.75
N ALA A 296 -6.38 -20.18 2.51
CA ALA A 296 -7.45 -19.68 1.65
C ALA A 296 -8.06 -18.36 2.18
N GLN A 297 -8.26 -18.23 3.49
CA GLN A 297 -8.79 -17.03 4.14
C GLN A 297 -7.84 -15.84 3.97
N SER A 298 -6.54 -16.00 4.24
CA SER A 298 -5.55 -14.94 4.03
C SER A 298 -5.49 -14.51 2.57
N GLN A 299 -5.54 -15.45 1.62
CA GLN A 299 -5.59 -15.09 0.19
C GLN A 299 -6.85 -14.27 -0.16
N ALA A 300 -8.01 -14.60 0.42
CA ALA A 300 -9.24 -13.85 0.20
C ALA A 300 -9.18 -12.43 0.80
N GLU A 301 -8.64 -12.28 2.01
CA GLU A 301 -8.50 -10.95 2.63
C GLU A 301 -7.48 -10.08 1.88
N ILE A 302 -6.36 -10.64 1.43
CA ILE A 302 -5.39 -9.92 0.59
C ILE A 302 -6.05 -9.39 -0.69
N LEU A 303 -6.86 -10.19 -1.37
CA LEU A 303 -7.55 -9.77 -2.60
C LEU A 303 -8.61 -8.70 -2.33
N LYS A 304 -9.34 -8.82 -1.23
CA LYS A 304 -10.30 -7.81 -0.79
C LYS A 304 -9.60 -6.48 -0.51
N LEU A 305 -8.47 -6.49 0.20
CA LEU A 305 -7.67 -5.30 0.46
C LEU A 305 -7.11 -4.71 -0.84
N ALA A 306 -6.64 -5.54 -1.77
CA ALA A 306 -6.15 -5.08 -3.07
C ALA A 306 -7.24 -4.36 -3.88
N ASN A 307 -8.45 -4.92 -3.92
CA ASN A 307 -9.61 -4.26 -4.54
C ASN A 307 -10.01 -2.97 -3.81
N GLN A 308 -9.84 -2.91 -2.48
CA GLN A 308 -10.08 -1.68 -1.73
C GLN A 308 -9.05 -0.60 -2.08
N VAL A 309 -7.78 -0.95 -2.25
CA VAL A 309 -6.74 -0.02 -2.73
C VAL A 309 -7.08 0.52 -4.13
N GLU A 310 -7.59 -0.33 -5.03
CA GLU A 310 -8.09 0.13 -6.33
C GLU A 310 -9.24 1.14 -6.17
N SER A 311 -10.21 0.83 -5.30
CA SER A 311 -11.34 1.72 -5.02
C SER A 311 -10.87 3.07 -4.47
N ASP A 312 -9.92 3.06 -3.54
CA ASP A 312 -9.37 4.27 -2.94
C ASP A 312 -8.53 5.06 -3.93
N PHE A 313 -7.81 4.40 -4.86
CA PHE A 313 -7.16 5.08 -5.98
C PHE A 313 -8.16 5.85 -6.83
N ASN A 314 -9.30 5.22 -7.17
CA ASN A 314 -10.34 5.89 -7.96
C ASN A 314 -10.87 7.15 -7.24
N LYS A 315 -10.94 7.15 -5.90
CA LYS A 315 -11.29 8.36 -5.13
C LYS A 315 -10.21 9.43 -5.25
N LEU A 316 -8.94 9.05 -5.10
CA LEU A 316 -7.79 9.94 -5.25
C LEU A 316 -7.71 10.56 -6.66
N SER A 317 -8.03 9.79 -7.70
CA SER A 317 -7.86 10.17 -9.10
C SER A 317 -9.14 10.68 -9.79
N SER A 318 -10.23 10.93 -9.06
CA SER A 318 -11.50 11.42 -9.65
C SER A 318 -11.83 12.87 -9.28
N GLY A 319 -11.19 13.41 -8.23
CA GLY A 319 -11.38 14.78 -7.77
C GLY A 319 -10.48 15.80 -8.48
N HIS A 320 -9.84 16.65 -7.68
CA HIS A 320 -8.99 17.74 -8.15
C HIS A 320 -7.79 17.27 -8.97
N LEU A 321 -7.35 16.03 -8.74
CA LEU A 321 -6.17 15.45 -9.36
C LEU A 321 -6.45 14.63 -10.63
N LYS A 322 -7.72 14.48 -11.05
CA LYS A 322 -8.13 13.63 -12.18
C LYS A 322 -7.32 13.89 -13.45
N ASP A 323 -7.08 15.16 -13.76
CA ASP A 323 -6.41 15.56 -15.00
C ASP A 323 -4.89 15.66 -14.87
N TYR A 324 -4.32 15.24 -13.73
CA TYR A 324 -2.92 15.49 -13.36
C TYR A 324 -2.19 14.22 -12.89
N ILE A 325 -2.74 13.48 -11.93
CA ILE A 325 -2.01 12.42 -11.20
C ILE A 325 -1.56 11.24 -12.07
N GLY A 326 -2.33 10.91 -13.11
CA GLY A 326 -2.00 9.86 -14.07
C GLY A 326 -1.10 10.31 -15.21
N LYS A 327 -0.94 11.62 -15.40
CA LYS A 327 -0.31 12.19 -16.59
C LYS A 327 1.18 12.44 -16.40
N CYS A 328 1.88 12.43 -17.51
CA CYS A 328 3.24 12.92 -17.60
C CYS A 328 3.50 13.54 -18.97
N ASP A 329 4.18 14.68 -19.02
CA ASP A 329 4.65 15.22 -20.29
C ASP A 329 5.84 14.37 -20.77
N ALA A 330 5.59 13.49 -21.74
CA ALA A 330 6.57 12.57 -22.29
C ALA A 330 7.78 13.27 -22.94
N SER A 331 7.69 14.56 -23.28
CA SER A 331 8.86 15.33 -23.73
C SER A 331 9.87 15.62 -22.60
N ALA A 332 9.52 15.31 -21.35
CA ALA A 332 10.35 15.52 -20.17
C ALA A 332 10.92 14.22 -19.55
N ILE A 333 10.41 13.03 -19.90
CA ILE A 333 10.75 11.75 -19.23
C ILE A 333 10.83 10.57 -20.22
N SER A 334 11.82 9.70 -20.04
CA SER A 334 11.87 8.40 -20.71
C SER A 334 10.82 7.45 -20.10
N SER A 335 9.93 6.93 -20.96
CA SER A 335 8.81 6.06 -20.58
C SER A 335 9.20 4.72 -19.95
N ALA A 336 10.47 4.30 -20.07
CA ALA A 336 10.93 3.03 -19.51
C ALA A 336 11.39 3.13 -18.05
N ASN A 337 12.00 4.25 -17.65
CA ASN A 337 12.77 4.34 -16.38
C ASN A 337 12.37 5.53 -15.48
N MET A 338 11.32 6.29 -15.85
CA MET A 338 10.90 7.52 -15.17
C MET A 338 12.07 8.50 -14.86
N THR A 339 13.08 8.50 -15.73
CA THR A 339 14.26 9.35 -15.63
C THR A 339 14.00 10.65 -16.40
N MET A 340 14.28 11.80 -15.77
CA MET A 340 14.15 13.11 -16.40
C MET A 340 15.14 13.18 -17.56
N GLN A 341 14.64 13.33 -18.80
CA GLN A 341 15.52 13.39 -19.98
C GLN A 341 16.03 14.81 -20.26
N ASN A 342 15.51 15.83 -19.59
CA ASN A 342 15.91 17.23 -19.77
C ASN A 342 15.64 18.05 -18.48
N GLN A 343 16.22 19.24 -18.36
CA GLN A 343 15.99 20.26 -17.31
C GLN A 343 14.52 20.79 -17.24
N LYS A 344 13.54 20.06 -17.79
CA LYS A 344 12.14 20.48 -17.92
C LYS A 344 11.37 20.11 -16.66
N ASN A 345 10.61 21.06 -16.11
CA ASN A 345 9.84 20.89 -14.88
C ASN A 345 8.53 20.10 -15.12
N ASN A 346 8.26 19.06 -14.33
CA ASN A 346 7.03 18.25 -14.38
C ASN A 346 6.07 18.45 -13.19
N TRP A 347 6.37 19.41 -12.29
CA TRP A 347 5.44 19.80 -11.22
C TRP A 347 4.06 20.15 -11.79
N GLY A 348 3.01 19.71 -11.10
CA GLY A 348 1.63 19.88 -11.54
C GLY A 348 1.04 18.65 -12.21
N ASN A 349 1.86 17.67 -12.63
CA ASN A 349 1.44 16.36 -13.11
C ASN A 349 2.05 15.26 -12.25
N GLY A 350 1.44 14.07 -12.22
CA GLY A 350 1.85 13.01 -11.32
C GLY A 350 3.15 12.31 -11.72
N CYS A 351 3.38 12.04 -13.01
CA CYS A 351 4.61 11.39 -13.51
C CYS A 351 5.10 10.20 -12.66
N ALA A 352 4.16 9.34 -12.23
CA ALA A 352 4.43 8.25 -11.30
C ALA A 352 4.04 6.86 -11.80
N GLY A 353 3.55 6.72 -13.05
CA GLY A 353 3.18 5.42 -13.64
C GLY A 353 1.95 4.77 -13.01
N VAL A 354 1.04 5.56 -12.41
CA VAL A 354 -0.14 5.03 -11.69
C VAL A 354 -1.15 4.35 -12.61
N GLU A 355 -1.35 4.83 -13.85
CA GLU A 355 -2.29 4.23 -14.81
C GLU A 355 -1.85 2.84 -15.27
N GLU A 356 -0.55 2.68 -15.58
CA GLU A 356 0.05 1.38 -15.92
C GLU A 356 -0.08 0.38 -14.77
N THR A 357 0.17 0.83 -13.54
CA THR A 357 0.08 0.01 -12.34
C THR A 357 -1.37 -0.39 -12.05
N LEU A 358 -2.32 0.54 -12.22
CA LEU A 358 -3.74 0.26 -12.08
C LEU A 358 -4.21 -0.79 -13.09
N SER A 359 -3.75 -0.70 -14.34
CA SER A 359 -4.05 -1.70 -15.37
C SER A 359 -3.53 -3.08 -14.96
N SER A 360 -2.27 -3.15 -14.50
CA SER A 360 -1.65 -4.40 -14.02
C SER A 360 -2.36 -4.97 -12.79
N LEU A 361 -2.82 -4.12 -11.87
CA LEU A 361 -3.66 -4.53 -10.73
C LEU A 361 -4.98 -5.14 -11.20
N LYS A 362 -5.70 -4.49 -12.12
CA LYS A 362 -6.96 -5.00 -12.65
C LYS A 362 -6.81 -6.36 -13.34
N THR A 363 -5.77 -6.50 -14.17
CA THR A 363 -5.48 -7.77 -14.86
C THR A 363 -5.16 -8.87 -13.85
N SER A 364 -4.23 -8.64 -12.93
CA SER A 364 -3.85 -9.65 -11.93
C SER A 364 -4.98 -9.99 -10.96
N ALA A 365 -5.82 -9.03 -10.58
CA ALA A 365 -7.00 -9.28 -9.75
C ALA A 365 -8.04 -10.13 -10.50
N ALA A 366 -8.28 -9.87 -11.79
CA ALA A 366 -9.17 -10.67 -12.62
C ALA A 366 -8.70 -12.12 -12.76
N ASP A 367 -7.39 -12.33 -12.99
CA ASP A 367 -6.81 -13.67 -13.06
C ASP A 367 -6.98 -14.45 -11.75
N PHE A 368 -6.78 -13.79 -10.61
CA PHE A 368 -7.01 -14.39 -9.30
C PHE A 368 -8.49 -14.68 -9.03
N ASN A 369 -9.40 -13.84 -9.53
CA ASN A 369 -10.85 -14.06 -9.43
C ASN A 369 -11.31 -15.24 -10.28
N ASN A 370 -10.72 -15.46 -11.46
CA ASN A 370 -11.01 -16.64 -12.30
C ASN A 370 -10.65 -17.97 -11.61
N GLN A 371 -9.72 -17.93 -10.64
CA GLN A 371 -9.32 -19.09 -9.84
C GLN A 371 -10.21 -19.33 -8.60
N THR A 372 -11.25 -18.52 -8.37
CA THR A 372 -12.11 -18.61 -7.16
C THR A 372 -12.78 -19.97 -7.01
N LEU A 373 -13.16 -20.62 -8.11
CA LEU A 373 -13.75 -21.96 -8.07
C LEU A 373 -12.81 -22.99 -7.44
N GLN A 374 -11.50 -22.89 -7.70
CA GLN A 374 -10.50 -23.79 -7.12
C GLN A 374 -10.37 -23.57 -5.60
N ILE A 375 -10.45 -22.32 -5.13
CA ILE A 375 -10.41 -21.99 -3.70
C ILE A 375 -11.67 -22.51 -2.98
N ASN A 376 -12.85 -22.38 -3.58
CA ASN A 376 -14.08 -22.91 -3.00
C ASN A 376 -14.03 -24.44 -2.87
N GLN A 377 -13.45 -25.13 -3.86
CA GLN A 377 -13.24 -26.58 -3.80
C GLN A 377 -12.29 -26.96 -2.65
N VAL A 378 -11.20 -26.22 -2.47
CA VAL A 378 -10.24 -26.41 -1.37
C VAL A 378 -10.92 -26.24 0.00
N GLN A 379 -11.74 -25.20 0.15
CA GLN A 379 -12.46 -24.94 1.41
C GLN A 379 -13.46 -26.05 1.72
N ASN A 380 -14.24 -26.48 0.72
CA ASN A 380 -15.18 -27.60 0.88
C ASN A 380 -14.46 -28.89 1.25
N LEU A 381 -13.33 -29.17 0.60
CA LEU A 381 -12.49 -30.33 0.90
C LEU A 381 -11.97 -30.29 2.34
N ALA A 382 -11.39 -29.17 2.76
CA ALA A 382 -10.86 -29.00 4.11
C ALA A 382 -11.96 -29.11 5.18
N ASN A 383 -13.14 -28.51 4.95
CA ASN A 383 -14.28 -28.64 5.84
C ASN A 383 -14.78 -30.09 5.94
N THR A 384 -14.84 -30.80 4.81
CA THR A 384 -15.23 -32.22 4.78
C THR A 384 -14.25 -33.07 5.60
N LEU A 385 -12.94 -32.83 5.45
CA LEU A 385 -11.92 -33.51 6.25
C LEU A 385 -12.09 -33.27 7.75
N ILE A 386 -12.34 -32.02 8.16
CA ILE A 386 -12.56 -31.67 9.56
C ILE A 386 -13.83 -32.35 10.10
N GLN A 387 -14.90 -32.37 9.31
CA GLN A 387 -16.17 -32.98 9.69
C GLN A 387 -16.06 -34.51 9.84
N GLU A 388 -15.48 -35.19 8.86
CA GLU A 388 -15.30 -36.65 8.88
C GLU A 388 -14.41 -37.09 10.05
N LEU A 389 -13.31 -36.36 10.30
CA LEU A 389 -12.39 -36.64 11.41
C LEU A 389 -12.92 -36.18 12.77
N GLY A 390 -13.98 -35.37 12.80
CA GLY A 390 -14.67 -34.93 14.01
C GLY A 390 -15.70 -35.92 14.54
N ASN A 391 -16.09 -36.91 13.74
CA ASN A 391 -17.15 -37.88 14.05
C ASN A 391 -16.57 -39.25 14.49
N ASN A 392 -17.45 -40.14 14.94
CA ASN A 392 -17.11 -41.54 15.26
C ASN A 392 -16.59 -42.25 13.99
N PRO A 393 -15.48 -43.03 14.00
CA PRO A 393 -14.72 -43.53 15.15
C PRO A 393 -13.54 -42.66 15.62
N PHE A 394 -13.34 -41.47 15.04
CA PHE A 394 -12.16 -40.64 15.34
C PHE A 394 -12.34 -39.79 16.60
N ARG A 395 -13.58 -39.48 16.95
CA ARG A 395 -13.95 -38.82 18.20
C ARG A 395 -15.15 -39.55 18.81
N ASN A 396 -15.09 -39.82 20.11
CA ASN A 396 -16.18 -40.48 20.81
C ASN A 396 -17.34 -39.49 20.95
N MET A 397 -18.32 -39.57 20.05
CA MET A 397 -19.60 -38.88 20.19
C MET A 397 -20.38 -39.67 21.23
N GLY A 398 -20.38 -39.18 22.48
CA GLY A 398 -21.01 -39.85 23.61
C GLY A 398 -22.42 -40.35 23.26
N MET A 399 -22.69 -41.58 23.69
CA MET A 399 -23.91 -42.34 23.50
C MET A 399 -25.19 -41.50 23.58
N ILE A 400 -26.15 -41.80 22.70
CA ILE A 400 -27.57 -41.55 22.95
C ILE A 400 -27.85 -42.03 24.39
N ALA A 401 -28.35 -41.16 25.26
CA ALA A 401 -28.95 -41.58 26.51
C ALA A 401 -30.30 -42.26 26.21
N SER A 402 -30.24 -43.46 25.64
CA SER A 402 -31.34 -44.42 25.72
C SER A 402 -31.30 -45.01 27.11
N SER A 403 -31.70 -44.22 28.11
CA SER A 403 -32.13 -44.74 29.40
C SER A 403 -33.53 -45.32 29.25
N THR A 404 -33.63 -46.48 28.60
CA THR A 404 -34.69 -47.43 28.92
C THR A 404 -34.36 -48.01 30.29
N THR A 405 -34.68 -47.26 31.34
CA THR A 405 -34.94 -47.84 32.65
C THR A 405 -36.45 -47.89 32.78
N ASN A 406 -36.97 -49.08 32.52
CA ASN A 406 -38.29 -49.51 32.92
C ASN A 406 -38.40 -49.31 34.44
N ASN A 407 -39.21 -48.34 34.87
CA ASN A 407 -39.82 -48.35 36.19
C ASN A 407 -41.21 -47.77 36.04
N GLY A 408 -42.20 -48.66 35.99
CA GLY A 408 -43.58 -48.30 36.21
C GLY A 408 -43.75 -47.75 37.62
N ALA A 409 -44.34 -46.57 37.73
CA ALA A 409 -45.12 -46.16 38.88
C ALA A 409 -46.20 -45.18 38.37
N MET A 410 -47.45 -45.65 38.44
CA MET A 410 -48.66 -44.86 38.27
C MET A 410 -48.74 -43.73 39.31
N ASN A 411 -49.16 -42.55 38.85
CA ASN A 411 -50.10 -41.58 39.44
C ASN A 411 -49.84 -40.24 38.70
N GLY A 412 -50.75 -39.60 37.97
CA GLY A 412 -52.17 -39.40 38.23
C GLY A 412 -52.39 -37.89 38.46
N LEU A 413 -53.22 -37.27 37.60
CA LEU A 413 -53.93 -35.98 37.75
C LEU A 413 -53.25 -34.66 37.28
N GLY A 414 -53.91 -33.97 36.34
CA GLY A 414 -54.30 -32.57 36.57
C GLY A 414 -53.75 -31.44 35.66
N VAL A 415 -54.39 -31.22 34.50
CA VAL A 415 -55.05 -29.95 34.08
C VAL A 415 -54.29 -28.59 34.16
N GLN A 416 -54.27 -27.93 32.98
CA GLN A 416 -54.60 -26.51 32.68
C GLN A 416 -53.53 -25.51 32.20
N VAL A 417 -53.90 -24.98 31.02
CA VAL A 417 -53.59 -23.73 30.34
C VAL A 417 -53.48 -22.51 31.27
N GLY A 418 -52.48 -21.66 30.99
CA GLY A 418 -52.35 -20.27 31.41
C GLY A 418 -51.40 -19.54 30.48
#